data_AF-A0AAJ2NSH5-F1
#
_entry.id   AF-A0AAJ2NSH5-F1
#
_cell.length_a   1.000
_cell.length_b   1.000
_cell.length_c   1.000
_cell.angle_alpha   90.00
_cell.angle_beta   90.00
_cell.angle_gamma   90.00
#
_symmetry.space_group_name_H-M   'P 1'
#
loop_
_entity.id
_entity.type
_entity.pdbx_description
1 polymer ?
#
loop_
_entity_poly.entity_id
_entity_poly.type
_entity_poly.pdbx_seq_one_letter_code
_entity_poly.pdbx_strand_id
1 'polypeptide(L)'
;EGENGYAIVKMVNGDRVFIKSNRGGVLKEKPIVLDSHDKQYIKNFDLVHTSNNSYFNNQLLPIYELGIPISYDFSDKWNVWETTKEISPYLEFGFISCSSFSLD
;
A
#
# COMPACT_ATOMS: atom_id res chain seq x y z
N GLU A 1 -20.85 3.34 -5.36
CA GLU A 1 -20.80 3.99 -6.69
C GLU A 1 -19.51 4.80 -6.84
N GLY A 2 -18.83 4.64 -7.98
CA GLY A 2 -17.57 5.28 -8.37
C GLY A 2 -16.87 4.46 -9.46
N GLU A 3 -15.87 5.04 -10.15
CA GLU A 3 -15.10 4.36 -11.22
C GLU A 3 -14.08 3.38 -10.61
N ASN A 4 -13.96 2.16 -11.14
CA ASN A 4 -12.93 1.23 -10.67
C ASN A 4 -11.51 1.72 -11.00
N GLY A 5 -10.54 1.38 -10.16
CA GLY A 5 -9.13 1.66 -10.41
C GLY A 5 -8.60 0.92 -11.64
N TYR A 6 -7.85 1.59 -12.50
CA TYR A 6 -7.17 0.99 -13.64
C TYR A 6 -5.83 1.66 -13.93
N ALA A 7 -4.94 0.91 -14.58
CA ALA A 7 -3.72 1.40 -15.22
C ALA A 7 -3.65 0.89 -16.66
N ILE A 8 -3.19 1.75 -17.56
CA ILE A 8 -2.87 1.39 -18.95
C ILE A 8 -1.37 1.22 -19.03
N VAL A 9 -0.96 -0.01 -19.37
CA VAL A 9 0.44 -0.40 -19.45
C VAL A 9 0.72 -0.88 -20.87
N LYS A 10 1.86 -0.47 -21.41
CA LYS A 10 2.36 -0.90 -22.71
C LYS A 10 3.69 -1.64 -22.53
N MET A 11 3.91 -2.68 -23.32
CA MET A 11 5.22 -3.31 -23.44
C MET A 11 6.07 -2.58 -24.48
N VAL A 12 7.29 -2.17 -24.10
CA VAL A 12 8.27 -1.55 -25.00
C VAL A 12 9.60 -2.25 -24.77
N ASN A 13 10.14 -2.95 -25.77
CA ASN A 13 11.42 -3.65 -25.69
C ASN A 13 11.56 -4.64 -24.50
N GLY A 14 10.45 -5.25 -24.07
CA GLY A 14 10.43 -6.15 -22.91
C GLY A 14 10.10 -5.46 -21.59
N ASP A 15 10.14 -4.13 -21.52
CA ASP A 15 9.81 -3.35 -20.33
C ASP A 15 8.33 -2.98 -20.26
N ARG A 16 7.80 -2.94 -19.04
CA ARG A 16 6.45 -2.43 -18.74
C ARG A 16 6.52 -0.91 -18.59
N VAL A 17 5.86 -0.20 -19.51
CA VAL A 17 5.75 1.26 -19.48
C VAL A 17 4.33 1.65 -19.09
N PHE A 18 4.19 2.31 -17.94
CA PHE A 18 2.91 2.84 -17.46
C PHE A 18 2.56 4.11 -18.24
N ILE A 19 1.46 4.07 -19.00
CA ILE A 19 1.02 5.19 -19.84
C ILE A 19 0.15 6.17 -19.05
N LYS A 20 -0.85 5.64 -18.33
CA LYS A 20 -1.70 6.42 -17.42
C LYS A 20 -2.43 5.50 -16.44
N SER A 21 -2.98 6.08 -15.38
CA SER A 21 -3.93 5.43 -14.48
C SER A 21 -4.94 6.46 -13.99
N ASN A 22 -6.09 6.00 -13.49
CA ASN A 22 -7.00 6.85 -12.72
C ASN A 22 -6.65 6.85 -11.21
N ARG A 23 -5.44 6.38 -10.85
CA ARG A 23 -4.89 6.42 -9.48
C ARG A 23 -5.87 5.88 -8.42
N GLY A 24 -6.33 4.64 -8.63
CA GLY A 24 -7.16 3.91 -7.67
C GLY A 24 -8.67 4.09 -7.80
N GLY A 25 -9.13 5.04 -8.62
CA GLY A 25 -10.57 5.27 -8.83
C GLY A 25 -11.33 5.45 -7.51
N VAL A 26 -12.44 4.74 -7.36
CA VAL A 26 -13.33 4.79 -6.19
C VAL A 26 -12.62 4.43 -4.88
N LEU A 27 -11.56 3.62 -4.90
CA LEU A 27 -10.81 3.28 -3.69
C LEU A 27 -10.11 4.52 -3.09
N LYS A 28 -9.66 5.44 -3.95
CA LYS A 28 -9.06 6.71 -3.51
C LYS A 28 -10.10 7.64 -2.90
N GLU A 29 -11.31 7.66 -3.44
CA GLU A 29 -12.40 8.53 -2.99
C GLU A 29 -13.13 7.98 -1.77
N LYS A 30 -13.25 6.66 -1.68
CA LYS A 30 -13.95 5.90 -0.66
C LYS A 30 -13.04 4.77 -0.18
N PRO A 31 -11.99 5.10 0.59
CA PRO A 31 -11.07 4.10 1.11
C PRO A 31 -11.80 3.14 2.06
N ILE A 32 -11.26 1.93 2.19
CA ILE A 32 -11.78 0.95 3.14
C ILE A 32 -11.57 1.50 4.56
N VAL A 33 -12.63 1.50 5.35
CA VAL A 33 -12.61 1.81 6.78
C VAL A 33 -13.09 0.57 7.50
N LEU A 34 -12.23 -0.03 8.31
CA LEU A 34 -12.48 -1.32 8.93
C LEU A 34 -13.51 -1.19 10.05
N ASP A 35 -14.57 -1.97 9.95
CA ASP A 35 -15.55 -2.12 11.02
C ASP A 35 -15.15 -3.24 12.00
N SER A 36 -16.03 -3.55 12.97
CA SER A 36 -15.77 -4.61 13.94
C SER A 36 -15.79 -6.01 13.32
N HIS A 37 -16.59 -6.26 12.29
CA HIS A 37 -16.63 -7.53 11.58
C HIS A 37 -15.35 -7.74 10.78
N ASP A 38 -14.87 -6.71 10.09
CA ASP A 38 -13.60 -6.75 9.36
C ASP A 38 -12.45 -7.09 10.30
N LYS A 39 -12.38 -6.41 11.46
CA LYS A 39 -11.34 -6.67 12.47
C LYS A 39 -11.39 -8.10 13.01
N GLN A 40 -12.58 -8.65 13.24
CA GLN A 40 -12.73 -10.05 13.66
C GLN A 40 -12.29 -11.02 12.56
N TYR A 41 -12.61 -10.72 11.31
CA TYR A 41 -12.19 -11.53 10.17
C TYR A 41 -10.66 -11.51 10.01
N ILE A 42 -10.06 -10.32 10.10
CA ILE A 42 -8.61 -10.13 9.93
C ILE A 42 -7.80 -10.85 11.02
N LYS A 43 -8.31 -10.97 12.25
CA LYS A 43 -7.68 -11.75 13.34
C LYS A 43 -7.46 -13.23 13.05
N ASN A 44 -8.06 -13.77 11.99
CA ASN A 44 -7.85 -15.17 11.60
C ASN A 44 -6.65 -15.36 10.67
N PHE A 45 -5.89 -14.30 10.37
CA PHE A 45 -4.71 -14.35 9.50
C PHE A 45 -3.43 -14.00 10.26
N ASP A 46 -2.32 -14.55 9.77
CA ASP A 46 -0.99 -14.35 10.38
C ASP A 46 -0.32 -13.02 9.98
N LEU A 47 -0.78 -12.38 8.91
CA LEU A 47 -0.15 -11.19 8.33
C LEU A 47 -1.16 -10.35 7.55
N VAL A 48 -1.04 -9.02 7.68
CA VAL A 48 -1.68 -8.06 6.77
C VAL A 48 -0.63 -7.46 5.84
N HIS A 49 -0.89 -7.46 4.53
CA HIS A 49 -0.04 -6.80 3.54
C HIS A 49 -0.77 -5.62 2.91
N THR A 50 -0.08 -4.49 2.77
CA THR A 50 -0.60 -3.31 2.07
C THR A 50 0.53 -2.51 1.39
N SER A 51 0.20 -1.40 0.74
CA SER A 51 1.15 -0.59 -0.04
C SER A 51 0.79 0.89 -0.06
N ASN A 52 1.72 1.70 -0.53
CA ASN A 52 1.51 3.13 -0.80
C ASN A 52 0.42 3.45 -1.85
N ASN A 53 -0.05 2.45 -2.60
CA ASN A 53 -1.11 2.59 -3.60
C ASN A 53 -2.48 2.12 -3.08
N SER A 54 -2.55 1.61 -1.84
CA SER A 54 -3.76 0.99 -1.28
C SER A 54 -4.74 1.97 -0.65
N TYR A 55 -4.35 3.25 -0.44
CA TYR A 55 -5.17 4.25 0.27
C TYR A 55 -5.60 3.82 1.68
N PHE A 56 -4.73 3.10 2.39
CA PHE A 56 -5.07 2.36 3.61
C PHE A 56 -4.32 2.83 4.88
N ASN A 57 -3.53 3.91 4.80
CA ASN A 57 -2.64 4.33 5.90
C ASN A 57 -3.39 4.65 7.19
N ASN A 58 -4.60 5.21 7.09
CA ASN A 58 -5.46 5.50 8.24
C ASN A 58 -5.98 4.24 8.96
N GLN A 59 -5.83 3.05 8.36
CA GLN A 59 -6.22 1.76 8.95
C GLN A 59 -5.03 1.00 9.56
N LEU A 60 -3.80 1.50 9.44
CA LEU A 60 -2.61 0.82 9.98
C LEU A 60 -2.66 0.70 11.51
N LEU A 61 -2.99 1.79 12.23
CA LEU A 61 -3.14 1.75 13.68
C LEU A 61 -4.25 0.76 14.12
N PRO A 62 -5.47 0.79 13.55
CA PRO A 62 -6.49 -0.22 13.83
C PRO A 62 -6.04 -1.67 13.65
N ILE A 63 -5.22 -1.98 12.64
CA ILE A 63 -4.66 -3.33 12.44
C ILE A 63 -3.58 -3.64 13.46
N TYR A 64 -2.68 -2.69 13.72
CA TYR A 64 -1.61 -2.82 14.69
C TYR A 64 -2.15 -3.15 16.08
N GLU A 65 -3.26 -2.52 16.49
CA GLU A 65 -3.96 -2.80 17.75
C GLU A 65 -4.57 -4.21 17.82
N LEU A 66 -4.74 -4.92 16.69
CA LEU A 66 -5.17 -6.32 16.69
C LEU A 66 -4.03 -7.28 17.07
N GLY A 67 -2.78 -6.80 17.11
CA GLY A 67 -1.60 -7.61 17.39
C GLY A 67 -1.14 -8.46 16.20
N ILE A 68 -1.55 -8.10 14.98
CA ILE A 68 -1.21 -8.83 13.76
C ILE A 68 -0.05 -8.10 13.06
N PRO A 69 1.02 -8.80 12.66
CA PRO A 69 2.11 -8.20 11.89
C PRO A 69 1.60 -7.50 10.62
N ILE A 70 2.22 -6.37 10.30
CA ILE A 70 1.92 -5.62 9.07
C ILE A 70 3.17 -5.60 8.19
N SER A 71 2.98 -5.97 6.92
CA SER A 71 3.96 -5.74 5.88
C SER A 71 3.50 -4.63 4.93
N TYR A 72 4.43 -3.77 4.51
CA TYR A 72 4.13 -2.61 3.68
C TYR A 72 5.09 -2.47 2.51
N ASP A 73 4.56 -2.34 1.29
CA ASP A 73 5.31 -2.00 0.09
C ASP A 73 5.32 -0.49 -0.16
N PHE A 74 6.49 0.12 0.00
CA PHE A 74 6.71 1.55 -0.26
C PHE A 74 6.97 1.86 -1.74
N SER A 75 7.17 0.84 -2.57
CA SER A 75 7.54 0.91 -3.97
C SER A 75 8.68 1.92 -4.17
N ASP A 76 8.47 2.97 -4.98
CA ASP A 76 9.44 4.05 -5.24
C ASP A 76 9.28 5.27 -4.30
N LYS A 77 8.36 5.23 -3.33
CA LYS A 77 8.01 6.38 -2.46
C LYS A 77 8.56 6.31 -1.05
N TRP A 78 9.45 5.36 -0.77
CA TRP A 78 10.08 5.20 0.55
C TRP A 78 10.89 6.43 0.99
N ASN A 79 11.35 7.23 0.03
CA ASN A 79 12.14 8.45 0.26
C ASN A 79 11.30 9.68 0.66
N VAL A 80 9.97 9.56 0.70
CA VAL A 80 9.10 10.60 1.28
C VAL A 80 9.11 10.44 2.80
N TRP A 81 10.13 11.03 3.43
CA TRP A 81 10.51 10.71 4.81
C TRP A 81 9.40 10.98 5.83
N GLU A 82 8.60 12.02 5.65
CA GLU A 82 7.48 12.34 6.54
C GLU A 82 6.47 11.19 6.57
N THR A 83 6.06 10.69 5.40
CA THR A 83 5.13 9.55 5.28
C THR A 83 5.77 8.27 5.80
N THR A 84 7.04 8.01 5.44
CA THR A 84 7.73 6.80 5.89
C THR A 84 7.85 6.75 7.40
N LYS A 85 8.25 7.86 8.03
CA LYS A 85 8.35 7.98 9.49
C LYS A 85 7.00 7.82 10.18
N GLU A 86 5.92 8.33 9.60
CA GLU A 86 4.56 8.21 10.15
C GLU A 86 4.08 6.76 10.19
N ILE A 87 4.35 5.98 9.12
CA ILE A 87 3.82 4.62 9.02
C ILE A 87 4.72 3.55 9.64
N SER A 88 6.04 3.78 9.68
CA SER A 88 7.03 2.79 10.13
C SER A 88 6.77 2.21 11.53
N PRO A 89 6.25 2.96 12.52
CA PRO A 89 5.96 2.42 13.85
C PRO A 89 4.94 1.27 13.88
N TYR A 90 4.15 1.09 12.82
CA TYR A 90 3.14 0.02 12.73
C TYR A 90 3.63 -1.24 12.00
N LEU A 91 4.83 -1.21 11.40
CA LEU A 91 5.26 -2.23 10.44
C LEU A 91 6.23 -3.24 11.06
N GLU A 92 5.99 -4.51 10.77
CA GLU A 92 6.96 -5.59 11.01
C GLU A 92 7.92 -5.72 9.81
N PHE A 93 7.40 -5.53 8.59
CA PHE A 93 8.19 -5.67 7.35
C PHE A 93 7.96 -4.48 6.42
N GLY A 94 9.05 -3.87 5.94
CA GLY A 94 9.03 -2.82 4.92
C GLY A 94 9.75 -3.25 3.65
N PHE A 95 9.09 -3.12 2.50
CA PHE A 95 9.68 -3.37 1.19
C PHE A 95 9.92 -2.07 0.44
N ILE A 96 11.11 -1.90 -0.13
CA ILE A 96 11.49 -0.72 -0.89
C ILE A 96 12.01 -1.14 -2.27
N SER A 97 11.70 -0.36 -3.30
CA SER A 97 12.29 -0.52 -4.63
C SER A 97 13.49 0.41 -4.76
N CYS A 98 14.68 -0.17 -4.93
CA CYS A 98 15.95 0.55 -5.07
C CYS A 98 16.53 0.45 -6.49
N SER A 99 15.71 0.17 -7.51
CA SER A 99 16.18 -0.03 -8.88
C SER A 99 16.87 1.20 -9.49
N SER A 100 16.66 2.39 -8.93
CA SER A 100 17.31 3.64 -9.35
C SER A 100 18.59 3.98 -8.57
N PHE A 101 18.99 3.16 -7.59
CA PHE A 101 20.21 3.39 -6.81
C PHE A 101 21.35 2.53 -7.35
N SER A 102 22.45 3.17 -7.76
CA SER A 102 23.74 2.49 -7.90
C SER A 102 24.44 2.44 -6.54
N LEU A 103 25.12 1.33 -6.27
CA LEU A 103 26.07 1.21 -5.17
C LEU A 103 27.42 1.78 -5.66
N ASP A 104 27.47 3.08 -5.93
CA ASP A 104 28.76 3.78 -6.09
C ASP A 104 29.31 4.19 -4.72
#